data_AF-A0A2V7H8F7-F1
#
_entry.id   AF-A0A2V7H8F7-F1
#
_cell.length_a   1.000
_cell.length_b   1.000
_cell.length_c   1.000
_cell.angle_alpha   90.00
_cell.angle_beta   90.00
_cell.angle_gamma   90.00
#
_symmetry.space_group_name_H-M   'P 1'
#
loop_
_entity.id
_entity.type
_entity.pdbx_description
1 polymer ?
#
loop_
_entity_poly.entity_id
_entity_poly.type
_entity_poly.pdbx_seq_one_letter_code
_entity_poly.pdbx_strand_id
1 'polypeptide(L)'
;MQMPIVQRMLRPDQVIGVLTAHSDALNPRVLAAVGAEGVPHVVGGSQDAPDFYNVFVQNRDWIDTDKVEMQLVALARRMVEREPRIGAFVCEGTNFSSWGHAIQAATGRPFFDIVTMTRWVYAAVVRRATIGGFM
;
A
#
# COMPACT_ATOMS: atom_id res chain seq x y z
N MET A 1 -2.18 -1.45 9.92
CA MET A 1 -3.58 -1.62 10.36
C MET A 1 -4.43 -2.38 9.33
N GLN A 2 -4.22 -2.20 8.02
CA GLN A 2 -5.02 -2.85 6.97
C GLN A 2 -4.63 -4.31 6.66
N MET A 3 -3.40 -4.73 6.98
CA MET A 3 -2.90 -6.06 6.59
C MET A 3 -3.80 -7.23 7.03
N PRO A 4 -4.33 -7.29 8.27
CA PRO A 4 -5.15 -8.42 8.70
C PRO A 4 -6.46 -8.55 7.92
N ILE A 5 -7.16 -7.43 7.64
CA ILE A 5 -8.40 -7.46 6.87
C ILE A 5 -8.15 -7.81 5.40
N VAL A 6 -7.07 -7.29 4.82
CA VAL A 6 -6.68 -7.61 3.44
C VAL A 6 -6.31 -9.08 3.30
N GLN A 7 -5.59 -9.66 4.26
CA GLN A 7 -5.23 -11.09 4.25
C GLN A 7 -6.49 -11.97 4.17
N ARG A 8 -7.57 -11.59 4.85
CA ARG A 8 -8.85 -12.34 4.82
C ARG A 8 -9.59 -12.23 3.49
N MET A 9 -9.24 -11.28 2.63
CA MET A 9 -9.79 -11.13 1.28
C MET A 9 -8.99 -11.90 0.23
N LEU A 10 -7.80 -12.37 0.56
CA LEU A 10 -6.91 -13.08 -0.36
C LEU A 10 -7.16 -14.59 -0.30
N ARG A 11 -6.72 -15.30 -1.35
CA ARG A 11 -6.67 -16.76 -1.31
C ARG A 11 -5.64 -17.25 -0.29
N PRO A 12 -5.80 -18.45 0.29
CA PRO A 12 -4.87 -18.97 1.30
C PRO A 12 -3.41 -19.11 0.83
N ASP A 13 -3.18 -19.24 -0.47
CA ASP A 13 -1.85 -19.36 -1.10
C ASP A 13 -1.18 -18.00 -1.38
N GLN A 14 -1.89 -16.89 -1.19
CA GLN A 14 -1.42 -15.55 -1.52
C GLN A 14 -0.81 -14.82 -0.31
N VAL A 15 0.07 -13.88 -0.62
CA VAL A 15 0.72 -13.01 0.36
C VAL A 15 0.45 -11.54 0.06
N ILE A 16 0.69 -10.67 1.03
CA ILE A 16 0.58 -9.21 0.87
C ILE A 16 1.93 -8.63 0.44
N GLY A 17 1.94 -7.77 -0.59
CA GLY A 17 3.08 -6.90 -0.87
C GLY A 17 2.97 -5.60 -0.05
N VAL A 18 3.92 -5.33 0.83
CA VAL A 18 3.94 -4.10 1.64
C VAL A 18 4.93 -3.11 1.02
N LEU A 19 4.44 -1.91 0.68
CA LEU A 19 5.31 -0.80 0.29
C LEU A 19 5.52 0.13 1.49
N THR A 20 6.78 0.48 1.78
CA THR A 20 7.16 1.29 2.93
C THR A 20 8.29 2.26 2.59
N ALA A 21 8.41 3.35 3.35
CA ALA A 21 9.49 4.33 3.17
C ALA A 21 10.88 3.73 3.41
N HIS A 22 10.98 2.73 4.29
CA HIS A 22 12.22 1.99 4.51
C HIS A 22 11.89 0.56 4.93
N SER A 23 12.48 -0.44 4.26
CA SER A 23 12.20 -1.86 4.56
C SER A 23 12.48 -2.21 6.03
N ASP A 24 13.62 -1.75 6.54
CA ASP A 24 14.14 -2.11 7.86
C ASP A 24 13.31 -1.53 9.01
N ALA A 25 12.47 -0.53 8.73
CA ALA A 25 11.55 0.03 9.70
C ALA A 25 10.40 -0.94 10.05
N LEU A 26 10.07 -1.88 9.15
CA LEU A 26 9.00 -2.86 9.37
C LEU A 26 9.54 -4.11 10.07
N ASN A 27 9.79 -3.99 11.37
CA ASN A 27 10.27 -5.09 12.20
C ASN A 27 9.11 -5.84 12.91
N PRO A 28 9.37 -7.03 13.49
CA PRO A 28 8.34 -7.83 14.16
C PRO A 28 7.58 -7.10 15.27
N ARG A 29 8.25 -6.20 16.01
CA ARG A 29 7.61 -5.41 17.07
C ARG A 29 6.55 -4.46 16.51
N VAL A 30 6.83 -3.79 15.39
CA VAL A 30 5.87 -2.91 14.72
C VAL A 30 4.69 -3.71 14.18
N LEU A 31 4.94 -4.87 13.56
CA LEU A 31 3.90 -5.75 13.05
C LEU A 31 2.96 -6.26 14.15
N ALA A 32 3.52 -6.69 15.29
CA ALA A 32 2.73 -7.10 16.45
C ALA A 32 1.88 -5.95 17.01
N ALA A 33 2.45 -4.75 17.12
CA ALA A 33 1.75 -3.57 17.62
C ALA A 33 0.51 -3.18 16.80
N VAL A 34 0.46 -3.55 15.51
CA VAL A 34 -0.67 -3.28 14.60
C VAL A 34 -1.51 -4.53 14.29
N GLY A 35 -1.32 -5.62 15.04
CA GLY A 35 -2.05 -6.87 14.87
C GLY A 35 -1.76 -7.60 13.56
N ALA A 36 -0.63 -7.29 12.90
CA ALA A 36 -0.19 -7.92 11.65
C ALA A 36 0.90 -8.99 11.87
N GLU A 37 1.13 -9.40 13.12
CA GLU A 37 1.97 -10.56 13.42
C GLU A 37 1.45 -11.81 12.70
N GLY A 38 2.35 -12.58 12.08
CA GLY A 38 1.99 -13.81 11.38
C GLY A 38 1.26 -13.61 10.05
N VAL A 39 0.98 -12.37 9.61
CA VAL A 39 0.42 -12.11 8.28
C VAL A 39 1.50 -12.38 7.22
N PRO A 40 1.29 -13.29 6.26
CA PRO A 40 2.25 -13.55 5.19
C PRO A 40 2.43 -12.31 4.30
N HIS A 41 3.65 -11.79 4.23
CA HIS A 41 3.94 -10.60 3.45
C HIS A 41 5.38 -10.55 2.93
N VAL A 42 5.59 -9.73 1.91
CA VAL A 42 6.91 -9.35 1.39
C VAL A 42 7.01 -7.83 1.35
N VAL A 43 8.20 -7.28 1.62
CA VAL A 43 8.40 -5.83 1.79
C VAL A 43 9.19 -5.26 0.62
N GLY A 44 8.71 -4.15 0.07
CA GLY A 44 9.43 -3.28 -0.84
C GLY A 44 9.64 -1.92 -0.19
N GLY A 45 10.90 -1.54 0.00
CA GLY A 45 11.26 -0.25 0.56
C GLY A 45 11.48 0.80 -0.54
N SER A 46 11.09 2.05 -0.31
CA SER A 46 11.32 3.12 -1.29
C SER A 46 12.78 3.48 -1.46
N GLN A 47 13.71 2.99 -0.64
CA GLN A 47 15.15 3.15 -0.91
C GLN A 47 15.56 2.57 -2.28
N ASP A 48 14.75 1.67 -2.85
CA ASP A 48 14.90 1.13 -4.21
C ASP A 48 14.19 1.99 -5.30
N ALA A 49 13.66 3.15 -4.91
CA ALA A 49 13.04 4.19 -5.73
C ALA A 49 13.63 5.57 -5.34
N PRO A 50 14.85 5.90 -5.78
CA PRO A 50 15.64 7.00 -5.24
C PRO A 50 14.99 8.38 -5.28
N ASP A 51 14.21 8.72 -6.31
CA ASP A 51 13.58 10.04 -6.39
C ASP A 51 12.46 10.18 -5.35
N PHE A 52 11.71 9.11 -5.09
CA PHE A 52 10.75 9.09 -3.99
C PHE A 52 11.47 9.18 -2.64
N TYR A 53 12.48 8.35 -2.43
CA TYR A 53 13.21 8.29 -1.16
C TYR A 53 13.89 9.62 -0.84
N ASN A 54 14.51 10.25 -1.84
CA ASN A 54 15.22 11.50 -1.62
C ASN A 54 14.28 12.63 -1.24
N VAL A 55 13.07 12.70 -1.82
CA VAL A 55 12.07 13.71 -1.46
C VAL A 55 11.48 13.44 -0.08
N PHE A 56 10.91 12.25 0.12
CA PHE A 56 10.07 11.99 1.28
C PHE A 56 10.82 11.46 2.51
N VAL A 57 12.07 11.01 2.36
CA VAL A 57 12.90 10.50 3.46
C VAL A 57 14.15 11.37 3.68
N GLN A 58 14.76 11.87 2.61
CA GLN A 58 15.98 12.70 2.69
C GLN A 58 15.71 14.21 2.57
N ASN A 59 14.44 14.64 2.53
CA ASN A 59 14.03 16.06 2.49
C ASN A 59 14.54 16.86 1.28
N ARG A 60 14.65 16.24 0.10
CA ARG A 60 14.81 16.99 -1.16
C ARG A 60 13.57 17.87 -1.40
N ASP A 61 13.80 19.09 -1.85
CA ASP A 61 12.80 20.17 -2.00
C ASP A 61 12.08 20.21 -3.36
N TRP A 62 12.44 19.33 -4.30
CA TRP A 62 11.80 19.21 -5.60
C TRP A 62 11.53 17.75 -5.96
N ILE A 63 10.48 17.52 -6.74
CA ILE A 63 10.04 16.19 -7.16
C ILE A 63 9.78 16.15 -8.67
N ASP A 64 10.29 15.11 -9.32
CA ASP A 64 9.94 14.73 -10.69
C ASP A 64 8.96 13.56 -10.60
N THR A 65 7.67 13.86 -10.74
CA THR A 65 6.58 12.92 -10.47
C THR A 65 6.57 11.73 -11.41
N ASP A 66 6.99 11.94 -12.67
CA ASP A 66 7.00 10.91 -13.70
C ASP A 66 8.12 9.89 -13.44
N LYS A 67 9.30 10.38 -13.01
CA LYS A 67 10.39 9.49 -12.58
C LYS A 67 10.02 8.70 -11.34
N VAL A 68 9.37 9.34 -10.36
CA VAL A 68 8.91 8.64 -9.16
C VAL A 68 7.91 7.54 -9.52
N GLU A 69 6.94 7.84 -10.39
CA GLU A 69 5.97 6.85 -10.85
C GLU A 69 6.67 5.65 -11.50
N MET A 70 7.57 5.90 -12.45
CA MET A 70 8.33 4.85 -13.12
C MET A 70 9.11 3.97 -12.13
N GLN A 71 9.76 4.57 -11.14
CA GLN A 71 10.54 3.85 -10.13
C GLN A 71 9.67 3.00 -9.20
N LEU A 72 8.55 3.54 -8.74
CA LEU A 72 7.61 2.82 -7.87
C LEU A 72 6.92 1.68 -8.61
N VAL A 73 6.53 1.88 -9.87
CA VAL A 73 6.00 0.82 -10.73
C VAL A 73 7.03 -0.28 -10.94
N ALA A 74 8.29 0.09 -11.22
CA ALA A 74 9.37 -0.88 -11.39
C ALA A 74 9.63 -1.66 -10.09
N LEU A 75 9.59 -1.01 -8.92
CA LEU A 75 9.69 -1.66 -7.62
C LEU A 75 8.58 -2.69 -7.42
N ALA A 76 7.31 -2.29 -7.63
CA ALA A 76 6.17 -3.17 -7.46
C ALA A 76 6.20 -4.37 -8.43
N ARG A 77 6.61 -4.16 -9.68
CA ARG A 77 6.79 -5.26 -10.66
C ARG A 77 7.87 -6.24 -10.21
N ARG A 78 9.04 -5.75 -9.79
CA ARG A 78 10.12 -6.61 -9.26
C ARG A 78 9.67 -7.42 -8.05
N MET A 79 8.85 -6.84 -7.17
CA MET A 79 8.26 -7.59 -6.05
C MET A 79 7.38 -8.74 -6.54
N VAL A 80 6.52 -8.50 -7.52
CA VAL A 80 5.63 -9.53 -8.11
C VAL A 80 6.43 -10.60 -8.87
N GLU A 81 7.48 -10.21 -9.59
CA GLU A 81 8.36 -11.15 -10.30
C GLU A 81 9.07 -12.10 -9.32
N ARG A 82 9.52 -11.57 -8.17
CA ARG A 82 10.19 -12.35 -7.13
C ARG A 82 9.23 -13.20 -6.30
N GLU A 83 8.02 -12.70 -6.06
CA GLU A 83 6.98 -13.39 -5.32
C GLU A 83 5.64 -13.32 -6.10
N PRO A 84 5.41 -14.25 -7.04
CA PRO A 84 4.18 -14.27 -7.84
C PRO A 84 2.90 -14.47 -7.01
N ARG A 85 3.02 -14.93 -5.75
CA ARG A 85 1.88 -15.10 -4.84
C ARG A 85 1.36 -13.79 -4.26
N ILE A 86 2.00 -12.63 -4.52
CA ILE A 86 1.45 -11.33 -4.11
C ILE A 86 0.04 -11.18 -4.69
N GLY A 87 -0.95 -11.19 -3.79
CA GLY A 87 -2.37 -11.07 -4.14
C GLY A 87 -2.90 -9.65 -4.08
N ALA A 88 -2.28 -8.79 -3.27
CA ALA A 88 -2.59 -7.38 -3.14
C ALA A 88 -1.41 -6.60 -2.59
N PHE A 89 -1.41 -5.28 -2.81
CA PHE A 89 -0.49 -4.35 -2.17
C PHE A 89 -1.16 -3.61 -1.02
N VAL A 90 -0.40 -3.36 0.05
CA VAL A 90 -0.79 -2.51 1.18
C VAL A 90 0.27 -1.43 1.38
N CYS A 91 -0.17 -0.16 1.51
CA CYS A 91 0.70 0.96 1.83
C CYS A 91 0.06 1.95 2.81
N GLU A 92 0.57 2.00 4.04
CA GLU A 92 0.03 2.89 5.08
C GLU A 92 0.62 4.32 4.99
N GLY A 93 1.63 4.55 4.14
CA GLY A 93 2.26 5.86 3.98
C GLY A 93 1.47 6.77 3.03
N THR A 94 1.13 7.98 3.48
CA THR A 94 0.35 8.96 2.71
C THR A 94 0.95 9.31 1.36
N ASN A 95 2.28 9.33 1.24
CA ASN A 95 2.94 9.77 0.02
C ASN A 95 2.79 8.75 -1.12
N PHE A 96 2.80 7.45 -0.83
CA PHE A 96 2.63 6.41 -1.85
C PHE A 96 1.24 6.41 -2.49
N SER A 97 0.22 6.89 -1.77
CA SER A 97 -1.16 6.96 -2.26
C SER A 97 -1.31 7.70 -3.59
N SER A 98 -0.45 8.69 -3.85
CA SER A 98 -0.44 9.44 -5.12
C SER A 98 -0.16 8.56 -6.35
N TRP A 99 0.54 7.44 -6.18
CA TRP A 99 0.92 6.52 -7.26
C TRP A 99 0.23 5.15 -7.19
N GLY A 100 -0.73 4.98 -6.27
CA GLY A 100 -1.47 3.72 -6.11
C GLY A 100 -2.16 3.25 -7.40
N HIS A 101 -2.71 4.20 -8.17
CA HIS A 101 -3.31 3.90 -9.48
C HIS A 101 -2.31 3.31 -10.48
N ALA A 102 -1.12 3.91 -10.62
CA ALA A 102 -0.10 3.44 -11.56
C ALA A 102 0.41 2.05 -11.16
N ILE A 103 0.63 1.81 -9.86
CA ILE A 103 1.05 0.51 -9.34
C ILE A 103 -0.04 -0.54 -9.59
N GLN A 104 -1.30 -0.23 -9.31
CA GLN A 104 -2.44 -1.11 -9.58
C GLN A 104 -2.55 -1.44 -11.07
N ALA A 105 -2.48 -0.46 -11.96
CA ALA A 105 -2.55 -0.66 -13.40
C ALA A 105 -1.39 -1.52 -13.93
N ALA A 106 -0.17 -1.25 -13.45
CA ALA A 106 1.03 -1.93 -13.92
C ALA A 106 1.19 -3.36 -13.41
N THR A 107 0.57 -3.67 -12.26
CA THR A 107 0.64 -4.99 -11.64
C THR A 107 -0.66 -5.78 -11.82
N GLY A 108 -1.82 -5.14 -12.00
CA GLY A 108 -3.13 -5.81 -12.04
C GLY A 108 -3.58 -6.36 -10.68
N ARG A 109 -2.98 -5.91 -9.57
CA ARG A 109 -3.33 -6.35 -8.20
C ARG A 109 -4.10 -5.24 -7.48
N PRO A 110 -5.05 -5.56 -6.58
CA PRO A 110 -5.65 -4.58 -5.68
C PRO A 110 -4.58 -3.80 -4.90
N PHE A 111 -4.81 -2.51 -4.71
CA PHE A 111 -3.92 -1.62 -3.96
C PHE A 111 -4.72 -0.97 -2.82
N PHE A 112 -4.33 -1.27 -1.58
CA PHE A 112 -4.93 -0.74 -0.37
C PHE A 112 -3.98 0.27 0.27
N ASP A 113 -4.50 1.42 0.64
CA ASP A 113 -3.69 2.48 1.25
C ASP A 113 -4.44 3.26 2.33
N ILE A 114 -3.72 4.20 2.97
CA ILE A 114 -4.28 5.03 4.03
C ILE A 114 -5.47 5.89 3.56
N VAL A 115 -5.48 6.33 2.29
CA VAL A 115 -6.58 7.13 1.71
C VAL A 115 -7.84 6.29 1.55
N THR A 116 -7.73 5.10 0.96
CA THR A 116 -8.83 4.14 0.82
C THR A 116 -9.33 3.65 2.18
N MET A 117 -8.44 3.38 3.14
CA MET A 117 -8.81 3.05 4.51
C MET A 117 -9.68 4.14 5.15
N THR A 118 -9.22 5.39 5.05
CA THR A 118 -9.92 6.53 5.65
C THR A 118 -11.32 6.68 5.06
N ARG A 119 -11.47 6.48 3.75
CA ARG A 119 -12.78 6.47 3.08
C ARG A 119 -13.69 5.36 3.58
N TRP A 120 -13.16 4.15 3.80
CA TRP A 120 -13.94 3.04 4.37
C TRP A 120 -14.42 3.35 5.79
N VAL A 121 -13.53 3.84 6.65
CA VAL A 121 -13.87 4.22 8.03
C VAL A 121 -14.89 5.34 8.04
N TYR A 122 -14.70 6.39 7.23
CA TYR A 122 -15.64 7.50 7.11
C TYR A 122 -17.04 7.01 6.70
N ALA A 123 -17.14 6.15 5.68
CA ALA A 123 -18.41 5.60 5.22
C ALA A 123 -19.12 4.76 6.31
N ALA A 124 -18.36 4.13 7.21
CA ALA A 124 -18.92 3.37 8.32
C ALA A 124 -19.48 4.26 9.44
N VAL A 125 -18.80 5.37 9.77
CA VAL A 125 -19.15 6.21 10.93
C VAL A 125 -19.97 7.45 10.59
N VAL A 126 -20.01 7.86 9.33
CA VAL A 126 -20.77 9.03 8.84
C VAL A 126 -21.87 8.59 7.89
N ARG A 127 -22.89 7.92 8.42
CA ARG A 127 -24.07 7.49 7.66
C ARG A 127 -24.94 8.69 7.29
N ARG A 128 -25.47 8.68 6.06
CA ARG A 128 -26.42 9.68 5.58
C ARG A 128 -27.85 9.16 5.72
N ALA A 129 -28.78 10.03 6.11
CA ALA A 129 -30.19 9.70 6.10
C ALA A 129 -30.64 9.38 4.68
N THR A 130 -31.50 8.37 4.52
CA THR A 130 -32.18 8.13 3.25
C THR A 130 -33.32 9.14 3.12
N ILE A 131 -33.33 9.93 2.05
CA ILE A 131 -34.32 10.99 1.83
C ILE A 131 -34.99 10.75 0.47
N GLY A 132 -36.33 10.85 0.42
CA GLY A 132 -37.08 10.83 -0.85
C GLY A 132 -37.33 9.44 -1.45
N GLY A 133 -37.55 8.41 -0.62
CA GLY A 133 -37.81 7.05 -1.10
C GLY A 133 -39.10 6.94 -1.92
N PHE A 134 -38.97 6.69 -3.22
CA PHE A 134 -39.95 5.94 -3.99
C PHE A 134 -39.42 4.51 -4.20
N MET A 135 -40.34 3.55 -4.13
CA MET A 135 -40.10 2.12 -4.28
C MET A 135 -39.60 1.77 -5.68
#